data_AF-A0A1H9TUB2-F1
#
_entry.id   AF-A0A1H9TUB2-F1
#
_cell.length_a   1.000
_cell.length_b   1.000
_cell.length_c   1.000
_cell.angle_alpha   90.00
_cell.angle_beta   90.00
_cell.angle_gamma   90.00
#
_symmetry.space_group_name_H-M   'P 1'
#
loop_
_entity.id
_entity.type
_entity.pdbx_description
1 polymer ?
#
loop_
_entity_poly.entity_id
_entity_poly.type
_entity_poly.pdbx_seq_one_letter_code
_entity_poly.pdbx_strand_id
1 'polypeptide(L)'
;MIAVGILLLTVTTVVLLWWPATSGLTDEKLVTARFEAVRIGLSIGIGGGGVFALYLSWRRQRTTEQDLDNRERALAHQRDVAADAKAHQDRMAAITEKDGVERRITDLYTKAADQLGSDKAPVRMAGLYALERLAQDNPGHRQTVVNVYCAYLRMPYDPPLGSLPEGGDLLDHRQRLEEREVRRAVQRILLLHLRPQTPESFWPDMDLGLTGAVLIDFDLDRCRIRSSTFALATFKHRTNFTGTEFGSYAWFRSATFTDDVRFDGARFGGLANFTEVTFQRSATFAGAEFHDESRWRDTRFERGRPDELAWVDALGDPDDGVAEVTTA
;
A
#
# COMPACT_ATOMS: atom_id res chain seq x y z
N MET A 1 -55.76 28.31 -39.74
CA MET A 1 -57.21 28.36 -40.05
C MET A 1 -57.87 29.70 -39.70
N ILE A 2 -57.54 30.36 -38.58
CA ILE A 2 -58.15 31.64 -38.17
C ILE A 2 -57.90 32.80 -39.16
N ALA A 3 -56.70 32.88 -39.75
CA ALA A 3 -56.34 33.97 -40.68
C ALA A 3 -57.14 33.94 -42.02
N VAL A 4 -57.47 32.74 -42.51
CA VAL A 4 -58.28 32.58 -43.73
C VAL A 4 -59.73 33.00 -43.48
N GLY A 5 -60.23 32.77 -42.26
CA GLY A 5 -61.58 33.19 -41.86
C GLY A 5 -61.76 34.71 -41.83
N ILE A 6 -60.77 35.45 -41.35
CA ILE A 6 -60.84 36.93 -41.27
C ILE A 6 -60.79 37.58 -42.67
N LEU A 7 -60.00 37.02 -43.59
CA LEU A 7 -59.91 37.51 -44.96
C LEU A 7 -61.21 37.30 -45.75
N LEU A 8 -61.84 36.13 -45.59
CA LEU A 8 -63.12 35.84 -46.24
C LEU A 8 -64.26 36.69 -45.70
N LEU A 9 -64.28 36.93 -44.38
CA LEU A 9 -65.31 37.73 -43.72
C LEU A 9 -65.22 39.21 -44.11
N THR A 10 -64.00 39.75 -44.23
CA THR A 10 -63.79 41.13 -44.70
C THR A 10 -64.21 41.31 -46.16
N VAL A 11 -63.84 40.38 -47.06
CA VAL A 11 -64.25 40.41 -48.47
C VAL A 11 -65.77 40.30 -48.62
N THR A 12 -66.42 39.42 -47.85
CA THR A 12 -67.89 39.28 -47.90
C THR A 12 -68.62 40.50 -47.36
N THR A 13 -68.16 41.12 -46.27
CA THR A 13 -68.74 42.40 -45.81
C THR A 13 -68.57 43.53 -46.80
N VAL A 14 -67.44 43.61 -47.50
CA VAL A 14 -67.21 44.63 -48.53
C VAL A 14 -68.14 44.41 -49.71
N VAL A 15 -68.34 43.18 -50.18
CA VAL A 15 -69.27 42.88 -51.29
C VAL A 15 -70.74 43.14 -50.89
N LEU A 16 -71.14 42.75 -49.67
CA LEU A 16 -72.51 42.90 -49.18
C LEU A 16 -72.92 44.35 -48.89
N LEU A 17 -71.98 45.20 -48.44
CA LEU A 17 -72.26 46.63 -48.24
C LEU A 17 -72.18 47.44 -49.53
N TRP A 18 -71.44 46.96 -50.54
CA TRP A 18 -71.25 47.66 -51.80
C TRP A 18 -72.43 47.48 -52.76
N TRP A 19 -72.99 46.27 -52.84
CA TRP A 19 -74.07 45.96 -53.78
C TRP A 19 -75.34 46.84 -53.65
N PRO A 20 -75.82 47.19 -52.44
CA PRO A 20 -76.99 48.05 -52.29
C PRO A 20 -76.71 49.52 -52.64
N ALA A 21 -75.48 49.99 -52.38
CA ALA A 21 -75.11 51.40 -52.46
C ALA A 21 -74.87 51.93 -53.89
N THR A 22 -74.69 51.04 -54.87
CA THR A 22 -74.40 51.42 -56.27
C THR A 22 -75.54 51.21 -57.26
N SER A 23 -76.73 50.84 -56.79
CA SER A 23 -77.88 50.46 -57.62
C SER A 23 -78.56 51.61 -58.39
N GLY A 24 -78.07 52.86 -58.29
CA GLY A 24 -78.71 54.04 -58.89
C GLY A 24 -77.77 55.12 -59.47
N LEU A 25 -76.52 54.81 -59.81
CA LEU A 25 -75.53 55.79 -60.30
C LEU A 25 -75.16 55.56 -61.77
N THR A 26 -75.14 56.61 -62.59
CA THR A 26 -74.74 56.59 -64.02
C THR A 26 -73.23 56.65 -64.23
N ASP A 27 -72.77 56.16 -65.39
CA ASP A 27 -71.43 55.63 -65.72
C ASP A 27 -70.20 56.45 -65.25
N GLU A 28 -70.25 57.79 -65.25
CA GLU A 28 -69.04 58.59 -65.04
C GLU A 28 -68.59 58.68 -63.57
N LYS A 29 -69.54 58.64 -62.61
CA LYS A 29 -69.26 58.69 -61.16
C LYS A 29 -68.96 57.32 -60.54
N LEU A 30 -69.26 56.25 -61.26
CA LEU A 30 -69.16 54.88 -60.79
C LEU A 30 -67.71 54.35 -60.89
N VAL A 31 -66.94 54.84 -61.87
CA VAL A 31 -65.53 54.48 -62.07
C VAL A 31 -64.63 55.13 -61.01
N THR A 32 -64.88 56.39 -60.64
CA THR A 32 -64.08 57.11 -59.63
C THR A 32 -64.27 56.52 -58.23
N ALA A 33 -65.52 56.22 -57.85
CA ALA A 33 -65.82 55.57 -56.58
C ALA A 33 -65.24 54.15 -56.46
N ARG A 34 -65.20 53.40 -57.59
CA ARG A 34 -64.57 52.07 -57.64
C ARG A 34 -63.06 52.13 -57.42
N PHE A 35 -62.39 53.14 -57.95
CA PHE A 35 -60.93 53.28 -57.82
C PHE A 35 -60.51 53.66 -56.39
N GLU A 36 -61.26 54.55 -55.72
CA GLU A 36 -60.96 54.98 -54.35
C GLU A 36 -61.20 53.87 -53.32
N ALA A 37 -62.29 53.11 -53.47
CA ALA A 37 -62.60 51.99 -52.58
C ALA A 37 -61.60 50.83 -52.71
N VAL A 38 -61.14 50.53 -53.93
CA VAL A 38 -60.08 49.54 -54.17
C VAL A 38 -58.75 50.00 -53.57
N ARG A 39 -58.42 51.30 -53.66
CA ARG A 39 -57.20 51.87 -53.09
C ARG A 39 -57.19 51.81 -51.55
N ILE A 40 -58.31 52.11 -50.91
CA ILE A 40 -58.46 52.05 -49.45
C ILE A 40 -58.44 50.59 -48.98
N GLY A 41 -59.15 49.68 -49.67
CA GLY A 41 -59.13 48.24 -49.38
C GLY A 41 -57.74 47.59 -49.53
N LEU A 42 -56.98 47.95 -50.57
CA LEU A 42 -55.59 47.49 -50.76
C LEU A 42 -54.64 48.01 -49.67
N SER A 43 -54.81 49.26 -49.21
CA SER A 43 -53.93 49.85 -48.19
C SER A 43 -54.06 49.18 -46.81
N ILE A 44 -55.27 48.76 -46.43
CA ILE A 44 -55.53 48.05 -45.17
C ILE A 44 -54.98 46.62 -45.23
N GLY A 45 -55.11 45.95 -46.38
CA GLY A 45 -54.54 44.61 -46.60
C GLY A 45 -53.02 44.57 -46.60
N ILE A 46 -52.37 45.58 -47.20
CA ILE A 46 -50.91 45.65 -47.29
C ILE A 46 -50.28 46.05 -45.94
N GLY A 47 -50.89 46.97 -45.19
CA GLY A 47 -50.42 47.36 -43.86
C GLY A 47 -50.58 46.26 -42.80
N GLY A 48 -51.72 45.55 -42.81
CA GLY A 48 -51.98 44.45 -41.89
C GLY A 48 -51.08 43.23 -42.12
N GLY A 49 -50.75 42.92 -43.38
CA GLY A 49 -49.84 41.83 -43.73
C GLY A 49 -48.42 42.03 -43.20
N GLY A 50 -47.90 43.27 -43.26
CA GLY A 50 -46.57 43.62 -42.73
C GLY A 50 -46.49 43.53 -41.21
N VAL A 51 -47.48 44.08 -40.50
CA VAL A 51 -47.55 44.02 -39.02
C VAL A 51 -47.74 42.58 -38.54
N PHE A 52 -48.56 41.79 -39.23
CA PHE A 52 -48.75 40.38 -38.91
C PHE A 52 -47.49 39.55 -39.17
N ALA A 53 -46.75 39.84 -40.25
CA ALA A 53 -45.46 39.21 -40.54
C ALA A 53 -44.41 39.55 -39.48
N LEU A 54 -44.35 40.81 -39.02
CA LEU A 54 -43.48 41.24 -37.92
C LEU A 54 -43.86 40.59 -36.59
N TYR A 55 -45.14 40.44 -36.31
CA TYR A 55 -45.61 39.72 -35.12
C TYR A 55 -45.22 38.24 -35.16
N LEU A 56 -45.38 37.59 -36.32
CA LEU A 56 -44.95 36.20 -36.50
C LEU A 56 -43.43 36.05 -36.43
N SER A 57 -42.66 36.98 -37.00
CA SER A 57 -41.20 36.95 -36.92
C SER A 57 -40.74 37.13 -35.47
N TRP A 58 -41.31 38.09 -34.73
CA TRP A 58 -41.03 38.31 -33.32
C TRP A 58 -41.41 37.11 -32.45
N ARG A 59 -42.59 36.52 -32.68
CA ARG A 59 -43.03 35.32 -31.94
C ARG A 59 -42.11 34.13 -32.21
N ARG A 60 -41.75 33.91 -33.48
CA ARG A 60 -40.83 32.84 -33.88
C ARG A 60 -39.43 33.06 -33.31
N GLN A 61 -38.95 34.30 -33.34
CA GLN A 61 -37.69 34.72 -32.77
C GLN A 61 -37.64 34.45 -31.26
N ARG A 62 -38.71 34.80 -30.52
CA ARG A 62 -38.78 34.58 -29.07
C ARG A 62 -38.80 33.10 -28.70
N THR A 63 -39.44 32.25 -29.51
CA THR A 63 -39.37 30.79 -29.33
C THR A 63 -37.99 30.23 -29.66
N THR A 64 -37.28 30.77 -30.67
CA THR A 64 -35.93 30.31 -31.00
C THR A 64 -34.89 30.76 -29.97
N GLU A 65 -35.04 31.96 -29.39
CA GLU A 65 -34.17 32.44 -28.31
C GLU A 65 -34.32 31.57 -27.04
N GLN A 66 -35.55 31.18 -26.70
CA GLN A 66 -35.80 30.25 -25.58
C GLN A 66 -35.27 28.84 -25.85
N ASP A 67 -35.41 28.35 -27.08
CA ASP A 67 -34.90 27.04 -27.50
C ASP A 67 -33.35 27.00 -27.45
N LEU A 68 -32.68 28.10 -27.81
CA LEU A 68 -31.23 28.23 -27.71
C LEU A 68 -30.75 28.26 -26.26
N ASP A 69 -31.36 29.07 -25.38
CA ASP A 69 -31.00 29.12 -23.95
C ASP A 69 -31.26 27.77 -23.25
N ASN A 70 -32.37 27.10 -23.58
CA ASN A 70 -32.64 25.75 -23.08
C ASN A 70 -31.58 24.75 -23.56
N ARG A 71 -31.16 24.81 -24.84
CA ARG A 71 -30.08 23.98 -25.36
C ARG A 71 -28.75 24.29 -24.69
N GLU A 72 -28.41 25.55 -24.48
CA GLU A 72 -27.18 25.95 -23.80
C GLU A 72 -27.14 25.42 -22.37
N ARG A 73 -28.23 25.55 -21.61
CA ARG A 73 -28.35 24.97 -20.27
C ARG A 73 -28.30 23.45 -20.28
N ALA A 74 -28.94 22.81 -21.26
CA ALA A 74 -28.89 21.36 -21.41
C ALA A 74 -27.46 20.88 -21.71
N LEU A 75 -26.74 21.58 -22.58
CA LEU A 75 -25.33 21.29 -22.90
C LEU A 75 -24.41 21.57 -21.71
N ALA A 76 -24.64 22.66 -20.97
CA ALA A 76 -23.89 22.97 -19.75
C ALA A 76 -24.13 21.90 -18.69
N HIS A 77 -25.39 21.55 -18.42
CA HIS A 77 -25.73 20.47 -17.51
C HIS A 77 -25.14 19.13 -17.96
N GLN A 78 -25.18 18.81 -19.26
CA GLN A 78 -24.57 17.61 -19.80
C GLN A 78 -23.04 17.59 -19.61
N ARG A 79 -22.37 18.73 -19.77
CA ARG A 79 -20.92 18.87 -19.50
C ARG A 79 -20.60 18.67 -18.03
N ASP A 80 -21.38 19.28 -17.13
CA ASP A 80 -21.17 19.16 -15.69
C ASP A 80 -21.39 17.73 -15.21
N VAL A 81 -22.46 17.07 -15.67
CA VAL A 81 -22.73 15.65 -15.38
C VAL A 81 -21.64 14.75 -15.94
N ALA A 82 -21.14 15.00 -17.16
CA ALA A 82 -20.04 14.23 -17.72
C ALA A 82 -18.72 14.43 -16.95
N ALA A 83 -18.46 15.65 -16.46
CA ALA A 83 -17.29 15.95 -15.65
C ALA A 83 -17.33 15.26 -14.29
N ASP A 84 -18.47 15.31 -13.59
CA ASP A 84 -18.65 14.61 -12.30
C ASP A 84 -18.61 13.09 -12.47
N ALA A 85 -19.25 12.56 -13.51
CA ALA A 85 -19.21 11.13 -13.83
C ALA A 85 -17.77 10.66 -14.07
N LYS A 86 -16.97 11.44 -14.82
CA LYS A 86 -15.55 11.14 -15.03
C LYS A 86 -14.77 11.20 -13.71
N ALA A 87 -14.98 12.23 -12.89
CA ALA A 87 -14.30 12.35 -11.60
C ALA A 87 -14.67 11.20 -10.64
N HIS A 88 -15.93 10.77 -10.64
CA HIS A 88 -16.37 9.59 -9.89
C HIS A 88 -15.73 8.31 -10.42
N GLN A 89 -15.66 8.15 -11.74
CA GLN A 89 -15.00 7.00 -12.38
C GLN A 89 -13.49 6.96 -12.03
N ASP A 90 -12.79 8.09 -12.07
CA ASP A 90 -11.37 8.17 -11.73
C ASP A 90 -11.13 7.79 -10.26
N ARG A 91 -12.00 8.25 -9.34
CA ARG A 91 -11.95 7.87 -7.91
C ARG A 91 -12.20 6.37 -7.70
N MET A 92 -13.21 5.82 -8.37
CA MET A 92 -13.52 4.39 -8.29
C MET A 92 -12.41 3.52 -8.89
N ALA A 93 -11.79 3.97 -9.99
CA ALA A 93 -10.67 3.29 -10.60
C ALA A 93 -9.46 3.24 -9.66
N ALA A 94 -9.12 4.36 -9.01
CA ALA A 94 -8.02 4.42 -8.04
C ALA A 94 -8.25 3.52 -6.82
N ILE A 95 -9.48 3.48 -6.28
CA ILE A 95 -9.84 2.57 -5.17
C ILE A 95 -9.74 1.11 -5.64
N THR A 96 -10.28 0.79 -6.81
CA THR A 96 -10.25 -0.57 -7.36
C THR A 96 -8.83 -1.04 -7.63
N GLU A 97 -7.96 -0.17 -8.13
CA GLU A 97 -6.55 -0.48 -8.35
C GLU A 97 -5.82 -0.77 -7.04
N LYS A 98 -6.00 0.10 -6.02
CA LYS A 98 -5.43 -0.11 -4.69
C LYS A 98 -5.91 -1.43 -4.07
N ASP A 99 -7.21 -1.69 -4.09
CA ASP A 99 -7.80 -2.94 -3.60
C ASP A 99 -7.25 -4.15 -4.36
N GLY A 100 -7.02 -4.01 -5.68
CA GLY A 100 -6.44 -5.05 -6.52
C GLY A 100 -4.98 -5.35 -6.19
N VAL A 101 -4.19 -4.33 -5.83
CA VAL A 101 -2.81 -4.50 -5.36
C VAL A 101 -2.78 -5.19 -3.99
N GLU A 102 -3.59 -4.75 -3.04
CA GLU A 102 -3.64 -5.33 -1.69
C GLU A 102 -4.08 -6.81 -1.72
N ARG A 103 -5.08 -7.16 -2.54
CA ARG A 103 -5.49 -8.57 -2.74
C ARG A 103 -4.36 -9.41 -3.32
N ARG A 104 -3.67 -8.91 -4.36
CA ARG A 104 -2.56 -9.63 -5.01
C ARG A 104 -1.42 -9.89 -4.04
N ILE A 105 -1.08 -8.90 -3.20
CA ILE A 105 -0.07 -9.05 -2.14
C ILE A 105 -0.50 -10.14 -1.14
N THR A 106 -1.75 -10.09 -0.69
CA THR A 106 -2.32 -11.08 0.25
C THR A 106 -2.30 -12.50 -0.33
N ASP A 107 -2.64 -12.65 -1.61
CA ASP A 107 -2.62 -13.94 -2.31
C ASP A 107 -1.19 -14.49 -2.44
N LEU A 108 -0.22 -13.64 -2.82
CA LEU A 108 1.19 -14.01 -2.92
C LEU A 108 1.75 -14.40 -1.55
N TYR A 109 1.41 -13.65 -0.51
CA TYR A 109 1.80 -13.95 0.86
C TYR A 109 1.24 -15.32 1.30
N THR A 110 -0.07 -15.55 1.11
CA THR A 110 -0.72 -16.81 1.48
C THR A 110 -0.08 -17.99 0.77
N LYS A 111 0.15 -17.87 -0.55
CA LYS A 111 0.81 -18.91 -1.33
C LYS A 111 2.24 -19.21 -0.85
N ALA A 112 3.01 -18.18 -0.50
CA ALA A 112 4.37 -18.37 -0.04
C ALA A 112 4.42 -18.96 1.39
N ALA A 113 3.47 -18.58 2.24
CA ALA A 113 3.28 -19.20 3.56
C ALA A 113 2.90 -20.69 3.44
N ASP A 114 1.99 -21.05 2.54
CA ASP A 114 1.64 -22.45 2.25
C ASP A 114 2.84 -23.26 1.75
N GLN A 115 3.67 -22.66 0.89
CA GLN A 115 4.91 -23.28 0.40
C GLN A 115 5.91 -23.50 1.53
N LEU A 116 6.01 -22.57 2.49
CA LEU A 116 6.88 -22.69 3.65
C LEU A 116 6.46 -23.81 4.61
N GLY A 117 5.17 -24.16 4.64
CA GLY A 117 4.62 -25.29 5.39
C GLY A 117 4.80 -26.66 4.71
N SER A 118 5.43 -26.73 3.54
CA SER A 118 5.60 -27.99 2.81
C SER A 118 6.62 -28.93 3.47
N ASP A 119 6.36 -30.24 3.45
CA ASP A 119 7.34 -31.26 3.86
C ASP A 119 8.59 -31.30 2.96
N LYS A 120 8.51 -30.74 1.75
CA LYS A 120 9.59 -30.74 0.77
C LYS A 120 10.45 -29.49 0.89
N ALA A 121 11.72 -29.65 1.27
CA ALA A 121 12.65 -28.54 1.41
C ALA A 121 12.76 -27.63 0.16
N PRO A 122 12.80 -28.16 -1.09
CA PRO A 122 12.81 -27.31 -2.27
C PRO A 122 11.58 -26.39 -2.41
N VAL A 123 10.41 -26.84 -1.95
CA VAL A 123 9.17 -26.05 -1.97
C VAL A 123 9.24 -24.95 -0.91
N ARG A 124 9.74 -25.28 0.29
CA ARG A 124 9.98 -24.29 1.35
C ARG A 124 10.93 -23.19 0.90
N MET A 125 12.04 -23.57 0.24
CA MET A 125 12.99 -22.61 -0.33
C MET A 125 12.34 -21.68 -1.35
N ALA A 126 11.49 -22.19 -2.24
CA ALA A 126 10.75 -21.36 -3.18
C ALA A 126 9.83 -20.36 -2.47
N GLY A 127 9.15 -20.80 -1.39
CA GLY A 127 8.34 -19.93 -0.54
C GLY A 127 9.16 -18.83 0.14
N LEU A 128 10.36 -19.16 0.64
CA LEU A 128 11.27 -18.17 1.25
C LEU A 128 11.64 -17.05 0.27
N TYR A 129 12.08 -17.40 -0.95
CA TYR A 129 12.45 -16.41 -1.97
C TYR A 129 11.24 -15.63 -2.51
N ALA A 130 10.06 -16.24 -2.52
CA ALA A 130 8.82 -15.54 -2.85
C ALA A 130 8.46 -14.47 -1.80
N LEU A 131 8.59 -14.80 -0.50
CA LEU A 131 8.40 -13.85 0.60
C LEU A 131 9.45 -12.72 0.58
N GLU A 132 10.70 -13.05 0.30
CA GLU A 132 11.79 -12.07 0.20
C GLU A 132 11.47 -11.03 -0.88
N ARG A 133 11.13 -11.50 -2.09
CA ARG A 133 10.75 -10.62 -3.20
C ARG A 133 9.52 -9.78 -2.87
N LEU A 134 8.50 -10.38 -2.24
CA LEU A 134 7.30 -9.66 -1.82
C LEU A 134 7.64 -8.51 -0.86
N ALA A 135 8.47 -8.75 0.14
CA ALA A 135 8.90 -7.72 1.10
C ALA A 135 9.83 -6.67 0.47
N GLN A 136 10.67 -7.07 -0.48
CA GLN A 136 11.54 -6.15 -1.20
C GLN A 136 10.73 -5.13 -2.01
N ASP A 137 9.71 -5.60 -2.73
CA ASP A 137 8.84 -4.76 -3.55
C ASP A 137 7.81 -3.97 -2.72
N ASN A 138 7.56 -4.38 -1.47
CA ASN A 138 6.53 -3.78 -0.62
C ASN A 138 7.05 -3.49 0.80
N PRO A 139 7.65 -2.30 1.04
CA PRO A 139 8.27 -1.96 2.32
C PRO A 139 7.38 -2.11 3.56
N GLY A 140 6.07 -1.86 3.43
CA GLY A 140 5.10 -2.03 4.51
C GLY A 140 4.95 -3.47 5.02
N HIS A 141 5.40 -4.47 4.26
CA HIS A 141 5.30 -5.89 4.62
C HIS A 141 6.61 -6.51 5.13
N ARG A 142 7.72 -5.76 5.15
CA ARG A 142 9.04 -6.25 5.56
C ARG A 142 9.02 -6.86 6.96
N GLN A 143 8.46 -6.16 7.95
CA GLN A 143 8.37 -6.68 9.32
C GLN A 143 7.50 -7.93 9.40
N THR A 144 6.41 -8.02 8.64
CA THR A 144 5.57 -9.21 8.59
C THR A 144 6.34 -10.41 8.05
N VAL A 145 7.12 -10.24 6.99
CA VAL A 145 7.97 -11.30 6.43
C VAL A 145 9.08 -11.69 7.41
N VAL A 146 9.73 -10.72 8.06
CA VAL A 146 10.70 -10.98 9.14
C VAL A 146 10.06 -11.79 10.28
N ASN A 147 8.82 -11.48 10.66
CA ASN A 147 8.09 -12.23 11.69
C ASN A 147 7.81 -13.68 11.27
N VAL A 148 7.49 -13.93 9.99
CA VAL A 148 7.32 -15.30 9.45
C VAL A 148 8.64 -16.07 9.50
N TYR A 149 9.74 -15.45 9.07
CA TYR A 149 11.07 -16.05 9.15
C TYR A 149 11.47 -16.36 10.59
N CYS A 150 11.22 -15.43 11.52
CA CYS A 150 11.43 -15.65 12.94
C CYS A 150 10.56 -16.78 13.49
N ALA A 151 9.27 -16.86 13.09
CA ALA A 151 8.37 -17.94 13.49
C ALA A 151 8.87 -19.31 12.98
N TYR A 152 9.36 -19.37 11.74
CA TYR A 152 9.95 -20.58 11.17
C TYR A 152 11.18 -21.03 11.98
N LEU A 153 12.10 -20.11 12.28
CA LEU A 153 13.31 -20.41 13.07
C LEU A 153 13.00 -20.84 14.51
N ARG A 154 11.88 -20.38 15.09
CA ARG A 154 11.41 -20.79 16.42
C ARG A 154 10.77 -22.19 16.46
N MET A 155 10.44 -22.80 15.32
CA MET A 155 9.92 -24.17 15.33
C MET A 155 10.97 -25.13 15.91
N PRO A 156 10.57 -26.18 16.66
CA PRO A 156 11.49 -27.15 17.23
C PRO A 156 12.47 -27.70 16.19
N TYR A 157 13.72 -27.83 16.57
CA TYR A 157 14.77 -28.27 15.67
C TYR A 157 15.86 -29.03 16.41
N ASP A 158 16.15 -30.23 15.93
CA ASP A 158 17.28 -31.04 16.36
C ASP A 158 18.32 -31.08 15.23
N PRO A 159 19.46 -30.36 15.35
CA PRO A 159 20.47 -30.32 14.31
C PRO A 159 21.02 -31.72 14.00
N PRO A 160 21.22 -32.08 12.71
CA PRO A 160 21.84 -33.34 12.36
C PRO A 160 23.29 -33.37 12.86
N LEU A 161 23.71 -34.51 13.42
CA LEU A 161 25.11 -34.80 13.70
C LEU A 161 25.91 -34.81 12.38
N GLY A 162 27.20 -34.48 12.42
CA GLY A 162 28.02 -34.34 11.21
C GLY A 162 28.06 -35.58 10.32
N SER A 163 28.06 -36.77 10.92
CA SER A 163 27.95 -38.07 10.26
C SER A 163 26.71 -38.83 10.75
N LEU A 164 26.15 -39.70 9.91
CA LEU A 164 25.10 -40.61 10.33
C LEU A 164 25.61 -41.51 11.47
N PRO A 165 24.94 -41.56 12.63
CA PRO A 165 25.28 -42.49 13.70
C PRO A 165 25.15 -43.95 13.24
N GLU A 166 25.92 -44.85 13.83
CA GLU A 166 25.79 -46.29 13.58
C GLU A 166 24.38 -46.75 13.98
N GLY A 167 23.66 -47.40 13.04
CA GLY A 167 22.25 -47.76 13.23
C GLY A 167 21.24 -46.62 13.09
N GLY A 168 21.68 -45.42 12.67
CA GLY A 168 20.80 -44.27 12.44
C GLY A 168 19.93 -44.40 11.18
N ASP A 169 18.75 -43.77 11.22
CA ASP A 169 17.85 -43.69 10.06
C ASP A 169 18.37 -42.69 9.02
N LEU A 170 18.68 -43.19 7.83
CA LEU A 170 19.15 -42.43 6.67
C LEU A 170 18.13 -41.39 6.18
N LEU A 171 16.83 -41.70 6.23
CA LEU A 171 15.78 -40.80 5.74
C LEU A 171 15.60 -39.63 6.69
N ASP A 172 15.48 -39.90 7.98
CA ASP A 172 15.40 -38.89 9.03
C ASP A 172 16.66 -37.99 9.04
N HIS A 173 17.86 -38.58 8.92
CA HIS A 173 19.11 -37.82 8.81
C HIS A 173 19.10 -36.88 7.58
N ARG A 174 18.63 -37.36 6.43
CA ARG A 174 18.48 -36.52 5.23
C ARG A 174 17.48 -35.38 5.45
N GLN A 175 16.33 -35.65 6.06
CA GLN A 175 15.34 -34.62 6.36
C GLN A 175 15.91 -33.54 7.31
N ARG A 176 16.69 -33.94 8.32
CA ARG A 176 17.35 -32.99 9.23
C ARG A 176 18.43 -32.15 8.53
N LEU A 177 19.15 -32.73 7.57
CA LEU A 177 20.09 -32.00 6.71
C LEU A 177 19.35 -30.99 5.82
N GLU A 178 18.27 -31.41 5.17
CA GLU A 178 17.43 -30.54 4.35
C GLU A 178 16.84 -29.38 5.17
N GLU A 179 16.34 -29.66 6.38
CA GLU A 179 15.83 -28.63 7.29
C GLU A 179 16.93 -27.65 7.73
N ARG A 180 18.15 -28.14 7.96
CA ARG A 180 19.31 -27.28 8.24
C ARG A 180 19.56 -26.28 7.12
N GLU A 181 19.50 -26.72 5.87
CA GLU A 181 19.72 -25.87 4.69
C GLU A 181 18.63 -24.80 4.57
N VAL A 182 17.36 -25.15 4.79
CA VAL A 182 16.26 -24.17 4.78
C VAL A 182 16.45 -23.13 5.87
N ARG A 183 16.77 -23.54 7.11
CA ARG A 183 17.02 -22.60 8.23
C ARG A 183 18.21 -21.69 7.97
N ARG A 184 19.29 -22.20 7.40
CA ARG A 184 20.43 -21.39 6.99
C ARG A 184 20.06 -20.37 5.91
N ALA A 185 19.20 -20.76 4.96
CA ALA A 185 18.68 -19.82 3.97
C ALA A 185 17.87 -18.69 4.62
N VAL A 186 17.00 -19.01 5.59
CA VAL A 186 16.25 -18.00 6.36
C VAL A 186 17.21 -17.04 7.08
N GLN A 187 18.20 -17.55 7.82
CA GLN A 187 19.19 -16.72 8.52
C GLN A 187 19.96 -15.82 7.55
N ARG A 188 20.33 -16.35 6.37
CA ARG A 188 21.04 -15.59 5.33
C ARG A 188 20.21 -14.47 4.73
N ILE A 189 18.92 -14.71 4.46
CA ILE A 189 18.01 -13.68 3.94
C ILE A 189 17.82 -12.58 4.98
N LEU A 190 17.58 -12.94 6.26
CA LEU A 190 17.50 -11.97 7.35
C LEU A 190 18.77 -11.11 7.41
N LEU A 191 19.95 -11.74 7.45
CA LEU A 191 21.25 -11.05 7.49
C LEU A 191 21.44 -10.06 6.34
N LEU A 192 21.10 -10.46 5.11
CA LEU A 192 21.22 -9.61 3.91
C LEU A 192 20.42 -8.32 4.05
N HIS A 193 19.22 -8.41 4.62
CA HIS A 193 18.33 -7.27 4.77
C HIS A 193 18.59 -6.44 6.02
N LEU A 194 19.39 -6.93 6.97
CA LEU A 194 19.75 -6.20 8.18
C LEU A 194 21.09 -5.46 8.07
N ARG A 195 21.84 -5.61 6.97
CA ARG A 195 23.14 -4.95 6.76
C ARG A 195 22.98 -3.58 6.08
N PRO A 196 23.31 -2.45 6.75
CA PRO A 196 23.22 -1.11 6.15
C PRO A 196 24.20 -0.87 4.99
N GLN A 197 25.26 -1.67 4.89
CA GLN A 197 26.30 -1.56 3.85
C GLN A 197 25.80 -1.92 2.45
N THR A 198 24.61 -2.51 2.34
CA THR A 198 23.92 -2.81 1.08
C THR A 198 22.60 -2.02 1.03
N PRO A 199 22.62 -0.71 0.72
CA PRO A 199 21.44 0.16 0.85
C PRO A 199 20.23 -0.29 0.04
N GLU A 200 20.45 -0.95 -1.10
CA GLU A 200 19.36 -1.43 -1.97
C GLU A 200 18.55 -2.59 -1.34
N SER A 201 19.20 -3.44 -0.55
CA SER A 201 18.55 -4.55 0.16
C SER A 201 18.26 -4.23 1.62
N PHE A 202 18.79 -3.15 2.18
CA PHE A 202 18.65 -2.86 3.60
C PHE A 202 17.21 -2.52 4.01
N TRP A 203 16.72 -3.18 5.06
CA TRP A 203 15.43 -2.97 5.68
C TRP A 203 15.64 -2.31 7.06
N PRO A 204 15.42 -0.99 7.17
CA PRO A 204 15.63 -0.27 8.43
C PRO A 204 14.55 -0.65 9.46
N ASP A 205 14.87 -0.44 10.74
CA ASP A 205 13.94 -0.49 11.87
C ASP A 205 13.23 -1.83 12.12
N MET A 206 13.88 -2.93 11.75
CA MET A 206 13.36 -4.29 11.90
C MET A 206 13.53 -4.85 13.31
N ASP A 207 12.51 -5.59 13.77
CA ASP A 207 12.53 -6.36 15.02
C ASP A 207 12.76 -7.85 14.75
N LEU A 208 13.60 -8.49 15.56
CA LEU A 208 13.82 -9.93 15.53
C LEU A 208 13.24 -10.64 16.75
N GLY A 209 12.34 -11.59 16.50
CA GLY A 209 11.65 -12.39 17.51
C GLY A 209 12.10 -13.84 17.52
N LEU A 210 13.27 -14.15 18.08
CA LEU A 210 13.92 -15.46 18.02
C LEU A 210 13.97 -16.19 19.36
N THR A 211 13.01 -15.90 20.25
CA THR A 211 12.85 -16.58 21.54
C THR A 211 12.76 -18.09 21.37
N GLY A 212 13.62 -18.85 22.05
CA GLY A 212 13.66 -20.31 22.02
C GLY A 212 14.17 -20.92 20.71
N ALA A 213 14.65 -20.11 19.76
CA ALA A 213 15.15 -20.62 18.48
C ALA A 213 16.48 -21.37 18.62
N VAL A 214 16.69 -22.38 17.78
CA VAL A 214 18.00 -23.00 17.58
C VAL A 214 18.61 -22.39 16.32
N LEU A 215 19.67 -21.60 16.51
CA LEU A 215 20.35 -20.84 15.46
C LEU A 215 21.72 -21.47 15.18
N ILE A 216 22.15 -21.49 13.92
CA ILE A 216 23.31 -22.26 13.47
C ILE A 216 24.24 -21.35 12.69
N ASP A 217 25.50 -21.22 13.12
CA ASP A 217 26.49 -20.30 12.54
C ASP A 217 25.88 -18.89 12.36
N PHE A 218 25.22 -18.41 13.41
CA PHE A 218 24.43 -17.18 13.33
C PHE A 218 25.35 -15.96 13.24
N ASP A 219 25.19 -15.20 12.17
CA ASP A 219 26.04 -14.07 11.83
C ASP A 219 25.18 -12.82 11.65
N LEU A 220 25.47 -11.80 12.45
CA LEU A 220 24.92 -10.46 12.38
C LEU A 220 26.02 -9.40 12.24
N ASP A 221 27.20 -9.78 11.73
CA ASP A 221 28.32 -8.85 11.50
C ASP A 221 27.83 -7.57 10.80
N ARG A 222 28.01 -6.46 11.51
CA ARG A 222 27.66 -5.10 11.09
C ARG A 222 26.20 -4.94 10.63
N CYS A 223 25.29 -5.71 11.21
CA CYS A 223 23.84 -5.52 11.06
C CYS A 223 23.32 -4.37 11.93
N ARG A 224 22.18 -3.82 11.55
CA ARG A 224 21.38 -2.91 12.38
C ARG A 224 19.99 -3.50 12.60
N ILE A 225 19.58 -3.56 13.85
CA ILE A 225 18.29 -4.12 14.28
C ILE A 225 17.68 -3.14 15.27
N ARG A 226 16.37 -2.85 15.15
CA ARG A 226 15.69 -1.97 16.11
C ARG A 226 15.56 -2.65 17.46
N SER A 227 14.99 -3.84 17.51
CA SER A 227 14.93 -4.62 18.74
C SER A 227 15.10 -6.11 18.48
N SER A 228 15.63 -6.84 19.45
CA SER A 228 15.86 -8.28 19.30
C SER A 228 15.60 -9.04 20.59
N THR A 229 14.86 -10.13 20.48
CA THR A 229 14.72 -11.13 21.54
C THR A 229 15.29 -12.47 21.10
N PHE A 230 16.28 -12.93 21.84
CA PHE A 230 16.93 -14.23 21.77
C PHE A 230 16.75 -14.99 23.09
N ALA A 231 15.75 -14.63 23.90
CA ALA A 231 15.54 -15.28 25.19
C ALA A 231 15.35 -16.79 24.99
N LEU A 232 15.99 -17.63 25.81
CA LEU A 232 15.99 -19.10 25.68
C LEU A 232 16.54 -19.65 24.35
N ALA A 233 17.13 -18.80 23.49
CA ALA A 233 17.69 -19.27 22.22
C ALA A 233 18.97 -20.08 22.44
N THR A 234 19.20 -21.07 21.58
CA THR A 234 20.46 -21.83 21.54
C THR A 234 21.21 -21.49 20.27
N PHE A 235 22.40 -20.91 20.42
CA PHE A 235 23.31 -20.61 19.34
C PHE A 235 24.32 -21.75 19.21
N LYS A 236 24.20 -22.52 18.12
CA LYS A 236 25.07 -23.63 17.76
C LYS A 236 26.18 -23.14 16.83
N HIS A 237 27.40 -23.60 17.12
CA HIS A 237 28.64 -23.17 16.45
C HIS A 237 28.93 -21.67 16.65
N ARG A 238 29.96 -21.19 15.96
CA ARG A 238 30.47 -19.83 16.12
C ARG A 238 29.39 -18.81 15.79
N THR A 239 29.22 -17.85 16.69
CA THR A 239 28.21 -16.79 16.54
C THR A 239 28.90 -15.42 16.48
N ASN A 240 28.43 -14.55 15.59
CA ASN A 240 29.09 -13.28 15.34
C ASN A 240 28.10 -12.11 15.42
N PHE A 241 28.33 -11.20 16.36
CA PHE A 241 27.66 -9.91 16.50
C PHE A 241 28.65 -8.74 16.40
N THR A 242 29.80 -8.95 15.74
CA THR A 242 30.83 -7.92 15.59
C THR A 242 30.24 -6.68 14.91
N GLY A 243 30.36 -5.52 15.53
CA GLY A 243 29.85 -4.26 14.99
C GLY A 243 28.32 -4.20 14.82
N THR A 244 27.55 -5.14 15.39
CA THR A 244 26.09 -5.12 15.30
C THR A 244 25.52 -3.96 16.13
N GLU A 245 24.56 -3.24 15.58
CA GLU A 245 23.84 -2.16 16.27
C GLU A 245 22.45 -2.65 16.70
N PHE A 246 22.24 -2.78 18.00
CA PHE A 246 20.94 -3.03 18.63
C PHE A 246 20.36 -1.69 19.09
N GLY A 247 19.43 -1.12 18.32
CA GLY A 247 18.97 0.26 18.51
C GLY A 247 18.16 0.49 19.79
N SER A 248 17.37 -0.48 20.20
CA SER A 248 16.54 -0.48 21.41
C SER A 248 16.96 -1.66 22.29
N TYR A 249 16.03 -2.53 22.70
CA TYR A 249 16.35 -3.66 23.58
C TYR A 249 17.01 -4.84 22.84
N ALA A 250 18.01 -5.44 23.50
CA ALA A 250 18.65 -6.67 23.09
C ALA A 250 18.56 -7.71 24.22
N TRP A 251 17.64 -8.67 24.10
CA TRP A 251 17.38 -9.65 25.15
C TRP A 251 17.99 -10.99 24.81
N PHE A 252 19.00 -11.38 25.57
CA PHE A 252 19.64 -12.69 25.52
C PHE A 252 19.27 -13.56 26.72
N ARG A 253 18.30 -13.16 27.55
CA ARG A 253 17.99 -13.86 28.80
C ARG A 253 17.89 -15.38 28.65
N SER A 254 18.64 -16.12 29.45
CA SER A 254 18.67 -17.60 29.43
C SER A 254 19.10 -18.21 28.08
N ALA A 255 19.76 -17.44 27.21
CA ALA A 255 20.32 -17.96 25.97
C ALA A 255 21.60 -18.78 26.22
N THR A 256 21.87 -19.74 25.34
CA THR A 256 23.07 -20.58 25.40
C THR A 256 23.89 -20.44 24.14
N PHE A 257 25.17 -20.07 24.28
CA PHE A 257 26.16 -20.09 23.21
C PHE A 257 27.05 -21.32 23.38
N THR A 258 26.97 -22.27 22.45
CA THR A 258 27.69 -23.55 22.58
C THR A 258 29.12 -23.50 22.05
N ASP A 259 29.48 -22.41 21.37
CA ASP A 259 30.80 -22.20 20.78
C ASP A 259 31.21 -20.73 20.95
N ASP A 260 32.34 -20.34 20.35
CA ASP A 260 32.85 -18.97 20.46
C ASP A 260 31.82 -17.94 19.96
N VAL A 261 31.63 -16.86 20.71
CA VAL A 261 30.77 -15.74 20.34
C VAL A 261 31.51 -14.41 20.44
N ARG A 262 31.32 -13.54 19.44
CA ARG A 262 31.94 -12.21 19.41
C ARG A 262 30.89 -11.12 19.38
N PHE A 263 31.02 -10.16 20.29
CA PHE A 263 30.28 -8.90 20.34
C PHE A 263 31.21 -7.71 20.15
N ASP A 264 32.39 -7.91 19.56
CA ASP A 264 33.41 -6.88 19.43
C ASP A 264 32.87 -5.68 18.64
N GLY A 265 32.97 -4.48 19.19
CA GLY A 265 32.41 -3.27 18.58
C GLY A 265 30.88 -3.22 18.47
N ALA A 266 30.15 -4.17 19.08
CA ALA A 266 28.69 -4.13 19.10
C ALA A 266 28.18 -2.93 19.89
N ARG A 267 27.06 -2.34 19.46
CA ARG A 267 26.43 -1.20 20.15
C ARG A 267 25.05 -1.59 20.66
N PHE A 268 24.82 -1.40 21.94
CA PHE A 268 23.55 -1.60 22.60
C PHE A 268 22.97 -0.23 22.97
N GLY A 269 22.04 0.25 22.15
CA GLY A 269 21.40 1.57 22.29
C GLY A 269 20.34 1.65 23.39
N GLY A 270 19.76 0.51 23.79
CA GLY A 270 18.86 0.38 24.93
C GLY A 270 19.22 -0.82 25.80
N LEU A 271 18.31 -1.19 26.72
CA LEU A 271 18.50 -2.29 27.68
C LEU A 271 19.08 -3.56 27.03
N ALA A 272 20.26 -3.96 27.50
CA ALA A 272 20.93 -5.20 27.09
C ALA A 272 20.82 -6.23 28.22
N ASN A 273 20.08 -7.32 28.00
CA ASN A 273 19.80 -8.29 29.04
C ASN A 273 20.48 -9.64 28.77
N PHE A 274 21.56 -9.89 29.50
CA PHE A 274 22.33 -11.14 29.52
C PHE A 274 22.05 -12.01 30.76
N THR A 275 20.97 -11.74 31.50
CA THR A 275 20.60 -12.52 32.69
C THR A 275 20.50 -14.01 32.36
N GLU A 276 21.09 -14.88 33.18
CA GLU A 276 21.11 -16.34 33.02
C GLU A 276 21.73 -16.85 31.69
N VAL A 277 22.53 -16.03 30.98
CA VAL A 277 23.19 -16.48 29.75
C VAL A 277 24.32 -17.45 30.06
N THR A 278 24.44 -18.51 29.25
CA THR A 278 25.56 -19.47 29.34
C THR A 278 26.47 -19.35 28.12
N PHE A 279 27.75 -19.05 28.35
CA PHE A 279 28.81 -19.08 27.35
C PHE A 279 29.69 -20.31 27.60
N GLN A 280 29.56 -21.34 26.75
CA GLN A 280 30.30 -22.62 26.90
C GLN A 280 31.76 -22.52 26.43
N ARG A 281 32.05 -21.57 25.54
CA ARG A 281 33.39 -21.27 25.03
C ARG A 281 33.72 -19.79 25.24
N SER A 282 34.64 -19.24 24.44
CA SER A 282 35.06 -17.85 24.56
C SER A 282 33.96 -16.90 24.10
N ALA A 283 33.62 -15.94 24.95
CA ALA A 283 32.87 -14.76 24.55
C ALA A 283 33.85 -13.57 24.46
N THR A 284 33.64 -12.64 23.54
CA THR A 284 34.42 -11.39 23.49
C THR A 284 33.49 -10.19 23.33
N PHE A 285 33.85 -9.07 23.96
CA PHE A 285 33.09 -7.81 23.97
C PHE A 285 34.03 -6.62 23.72
N ALA A 286 35.13 -6.83 22.99
CA ALA A 286 36.17 -5.81 22.83
C ALA A 286 35.60 -4.57 22.12
N GLY A 287 35.61 -3.42 22.79
CA GLY A 287 35.04 -2.18 22.26
C GLY A 287 33.51 -2.20 22.08
N ALA A 288 32.80 -3.12 22.72
CA ALA A 288 31.34 -3.07 22.78
C ALA A 288 30.88 -1.85 23.61
N GLU A 289 29.80 -1.21 23.20
CA GLU A 289 29.24 -0.02 23.85
C GLU A 289 27.84 -0.30 24.40
N PHE A 290 27.61 0.03 25.67
CA PHE A 290 26.30 -0.05 26.33
C PHE A 290 25.83 1.35 26.69
N HIS A 291 24.77 1.83 26.03
CA HIS A 291 24.26 3.21 26.19
C HIS A 291 23.10 3.31 27.18
N ASP A 292 22.63 2.18 27.71
CA ASP A 292 21.57 2.04 28.71
C ASP A 292 21.95 0.88 29.66
N GLU A 293 21.07 0.52 30.60
CA GLU A 293 21.28 -0.56 31.56
C GLU A 293 21.71 -1.88 30.88
N SER A 294 22.74 -2.53 31.44
CA SER A 294 23.17 -3.87 31.07
C SER A 294 22.94 -4.83 32.25
N ARG A 295 22.30 -5.97 32.02
CA ARG A 295 21.96 -6.94 33.09
C ARG A 295 22.69 -8.26 32.88
N TRP A 296 23.40 -8.71 33.92
CA TRP A 296 24.30 -9.87 33.82
C TRP A 296 24.10 -10.91 34.94
N ARG A 297 23.05 -10.75 35.76
CA ARG A 297 22.75 -11.66 36.87
C ARG A 297 22.74 -13.12 36.40
N ASP A 298 23.41 -13.99 37.14
CA ASP A 298 23.47 -15.44 36.86
C ASP A 298 24.07 -15.81 35.49
N THR A 299 24.82 -14.90 34.84
CA THR A 299 25.58 -15.22 33.62
C THR A 299 26.73 -16.17 33.94
N ARG A 300 26.92 -17.21 33.13
CA ARG A 300 27.96 -18.25 33.31
C ARG A 300 28.99 -18.22 32.17
N PHE A 301 30.27 -18.20 32.53
CA PHE A 301 31.41 -18.35 31.61
C PHE A 301 32.15 -19.65 31.94
N GLU A 302 32.02 -20.68 31.10
CA GLU A 302 32.63 -22.00 31.36
C GLU A 302 34.13 -22.05 31.09
N ARG A 303 34.66 -21.13 30.26
CA ARG A 303 36.09 -21.06 29.90
C ARG A 303 36.79 -19.77 30.31
N GLY A 304 36.29 -19.12 31.36
CA GLY A 304 36.85 -17.89 31.91
C GLY A 304 36.19 -16.62 31.34
N ARG A 305 36.25 -15.53 32.11
CA ARG A 305 35.74 -14.22 31.69
C ARG A 305 36.64 -13.66 30.55
N PRO A 306 36.11 -12.92 29.57
CA PRO A 306 36.90 -12.10 28.65
C PRO A 306 37.85 -11.12 29.38
N ASP A 307 38.72 -10.43 28.64
CA ASP A 307 39.77 -9.59 29.21
C ASP A 307 39.24 -8.47 30.13
N GLU A 308 39.79 -8.37 31.35
CA GLU A 308 39.35 -7.56 32.49
C GLU A 308 39.06 -6.07 32.16
N LEU A 309 39.81 -5.47 31.22
CA LEU A 309 39.65 -4.08 30.80
C LEU A 309 38.35 -3.83 30.01
N ALA A 310 37.85 -4.81 29.27
CA ALA A 310 36.58 -4.70 28.53
C ALA A 310 35.36 -4.99 29.42
N TRP A 311 35.58 -5.70 30.54
CA TRP A 311 34.52 -6.09 31.48
C TRP A 311 34.07 -4.99 32.41
N VAL A 312 35.00 -4.14 32.86
CA VAL A 312 34.74 -3.09 33.84
C VAL A 312 33.94 -1.94 33.21
N ASP A 313 34.13 -1.65 31.92
CA ASP A 313 33.35 -0.62 31.21
C ASP A 313 31.92 -1.07 30.88
N ALA A 314 31.67 -2.39 30.79
CA ALA A 314 30.36 -2.96 30.46
C ALA A 314 29.42 -3.10 31.68
N LEU A 315 29.99 -3.20 32.89
CA LEU A 315 29.29 -3.37 34.15
C LEU A 315 29.43 -2.09 34.98
N GLY A 316 28.44 -1.20 34.92
CA GLY A 316 28.27 -0.21 35.97
C GLY A 316 28.16 -0.95 37.32
N ASP A 317 29.09 -0.66 38.23
CA ASP A 317 29.27 -1.20 39.58
C ASP A 317 29.32 -2.75 39.71
N PRO A 318 30.47 -3.36 40.07
CA PRO A 318 30.64 -4.82 40.20
C PRO A 318 29.71 -5.51 41.22
N ASP A 319 29.02 -4.79 42.10
CA ASP A 319 28.22 -5.34 43.19
C ASP A 319 26.74 -5.69 42.84
N ASP A 320 26.24 -5.32 41.66
CA ASP A 320 24.79 -5.48 41.31
C ASP A 320 24.37 -6.82 40.66
N GLY A 321 25.25 -7.84 40.69
CA GLY A 321 24.89 -9.19 40.26
C GLY A 321 26.03 -9.89 39.54
N VAL A 322 26.95 -10.42 40.33
CA VAL A 322 28.19 -11.06 39.88
C VAL A 322 27.90 -12.22 38.93
N ALA A 323 28.40 -12.14 37.69
CA ALA A 323 28.47 -13.28 36.78
C ALA A 323 29.33 -14.39 37.43
N GLU A 324 28.74 -15.54 37.78
CA GLU A 324 29.46 -16.64 38.40
C GLU A 324 30.45 -17.25 37.39
N VAL A 325 31.75 -17.20 37.72
CA VAL A 325 32.76 -17.98 37.00
C VAL A 325 32.76 -19.37 37.62
N THR A 326 32.18 -20.34 36.93
CA THR A 326 32.40 -21.74 37.29
C THR A 326 33.71 -22.17 36.63
N THR A 327 34.82 -22.09 37.36
CA THR A 327 36.08 -22.71 36.93
C THR A 327 35.91 -24.23 37.03
N ALA A 328 35.90 -24.93 35.90
CA ALA A 328 35.97 -26.39 35.83
C ALA A 328 37.42 -26.88 35.84
#